data_AF-A0A9E3K5Y7-F1
#
_entry.id   AF-A0A9E3K5Y7-F1
#
_cell.length_a   1.000
_cell.length_b   1.000
_cell.length_c   1.000
_cell.angle_alpha   90.00
_cell.angle_beta   90.00
_cell.angle_gamma   90.00
#
_symmetry.space_group_name_H-M   'P 1'
#
loop_
_entity.id
_entity.type
_entity.pdbx_description
1 polymer ?
#
loop_
_entity_poly.entity_id
_entity_poly.type
_entity_poly.pdbx_seq_one_letter_code
_entity_poly.pdbx_strand_id
1 'polypeptide(L)'
;MRTRIVGFARAVPIRWRILSIAGLNSAVVVVLAAMIWNGAQVLGSAWEDVRQVRESDKILALLESETGRLQNLIHRYINQPSAELFAEILLLREAVLGTLTTRASTDPMLSGSVADLERVTERFLNGFGELRGLQGTISKTYEQQVLAPARDLAGLYSIIEGATAHRDAPIWASLGKSREAFTAMLVAANAYYLSLATASAEEARRNTETIEKTIPE
;
A
#
# COMPACT_ATOMS: atom_id res chain seq x y z
N MET A 1 -48.93 -53.63 42.37
CA MET A 1 -47.81 -52.78 42.85
C MET A 1 -48.20 -51.35 43.23
N ARG A 2 -49.24 -50.73 42.63
CA ARG A 2 -49.73 -49.38 43.03
C ARG A 2 -50.32 -49.29 44.45
N THR A 3 -50.88 -50.37 44.99
CA THR A 3 -51.59 -50.37 46.29
C THR A 3 -50.69 -50.40 47.53
N ARG A 4 -49.45 -50.91 47.43
CA ARG A 4 -48.49 -50.93 48.57
C ARG A 4 -47.87 -49.56 48.86
N ILE A 5 -47.72 -48.71 47.85
CA ILE A 5 -47.13 -47.36 47.99
C ILE A 5 -48.12 -46.41 48.67
N VAL A 6 -49.42 -46.55 48.42
CA VAL A 6 -50.46 -45.68 49.01
C VAL A 6 -50.69 -46.00 50.49
N GLY A 7 -50.54 -47.27 50.91
CA GLY A 7 -50.63 -47.67 52.31
C GLY A 7 -49.47 -47.13 53.16
N PHE A 8 -48.25 -47.19 52.65
CA PHE A 8 -47.06 -46.66 53.34
C PHE A 8 -47.11 -45.12 53.43
N ALA A 9 -47.62 -44.46 52.39
CA ALA A 9 -47.82 -43.01 52.42
C ALA A 9 -48.77 -42.60 53.56
N ARG A 10 -49.85 -43.34 53.85
CA ARG A 10 -50.85 -43.05 54.91
C ARG A 10 -50.38 -43.32 56.34
N ALA A 11 -49.28 -44.04 56.55
CA ALA A 11 -48.70 -44.29 57.87
C ALA A 11 -47.67 -43.22 58.32
N VAL A 12 -47.33 -42.27 57.44
CA VAL A 12 -46.35 -41.22 57.72
C VAL A 12 -47.05 -40.00 58.34
N PRO A 13 -46.66 -39.55 59.55
CA PRO A 13 -47.23 -38.35 60.18
C PRO A 13 -47.17 -37.14 59.25
N ILE A 14 -48.20 -36.29 59.27
CA ILE A 14 -48.34 -35.12 58.38
C ILE A 14 -47.06 -34.23 58.37
N ARG A 15 -46.38 -34.13 59.52
CA ARG A 15 -45.13 -33.36 59.68
C ARG A 15 -43.99 -33.87 58.79
N TRP A 16 -43.88 -35.19 58.62
CA TRP A 16 -42.85 -35.81 57.76
C TRP A 16 -43.15 -35.62 56.28
N ARG A 17 -44.43 -35.65 55.88
CA ARG A 17 -44.81 -35.34 54.49
C ARG A 17 -44.51 -33.90 54.10
N ILE A 18 -44.78 -32.94 54.98
CA ILE A 18 -44.45 -31.52 54.77
C ILE A 18 -42.93 -31.34 54.63
N LEU A 19 -42.14 -31.98 55.49
CA LEU A 19 -40.68 -31.97 55.42
C LEU A 19 -40.15 -32.57 54.10
N SER A 20 -40.72 -33.69 53.64
CA SER A 20 -40.32 -34.29 52.36
C SER A 20 -40.66 -33.41 51.15
N ILE A 21 -41.85 -32.77 51.15
CA ILE A 21 -42.23 -31.83 50.08
C ILE A 21 -41.35 -30.59 50.11
N ALA A 22 -41.07 -30.04 51.29
CA ALA A 22 -40.17 -28.91 51.46
C ALA A 22 -38.75 -29.25 50.98
N GLY A 23 -38.21 -30.39 51.38
CA GLY A 23 -36.90 -30.86 50.93
C GLY A 23 -36.82 -31.09 49.42
N LEU A 24 -37.85 -31.69 48.83
CA LEU A 24 -37.94 -31.88 47.38
C LEU A 24 -38.01 -30.53 46.64
N ASN A 25 -38.84 -29.60 47.11
CA ASN A 25 -38.96 -28.27 46.51
C ASN A 25 -37.64 -27.49 46.64
N SER A 26 -36.96 -27.56 47.78
CA SER A 26 -35.64 -26.95 47.96
C SER A 26 -34.60 -27.56 47.03
N ALA A 27 -34.60 -28.88 46.84
CA ALA A 27 -33.70 -29.55 45.89
C ALA A 27 -33.93 -29.08 44.45
N VAL A 28 -35.20 -28.95 44.03
CA VAL A 28 -35.56 -28.43 42.70
C VAL A 28 -35.08 -26.98 42.53
N VAL A 29 -35.26 -26.13 43.53
CA VAL A 29 -34.79 -24.74 43.50
C VAL A 29 -33.28 -24.65 43.37
N VAL A 30 -32.52 -25.50 44.09
CA VAL A 30 -31.05 -25.54 44.00
C VAL A 30 -30.60 -25.97 42.60
N VAL A 31 -31.24 -26.98 42.00
CA VAL A 31 -30.94 -27.41 40.63
C VAL A 31 -31.23 -26.30 39.62
N LEU A 32 -32.37 -25.62 39.74
CA LEU A 32 -32.72 -24.49 38.87
C LEU A 32 -31.73 -23.33 39.02
N ALA A 33 -31.33 -22.99 40.24
CA ALA A 33 -30.33 -21.95 40.49
C ALA A 33 -28.98 -22.30 39.87
N ALA A 34 -28.54 -23.56 39.98
CA ALA A 34 -27.31 -24.03 39.34
C ALA A 34 -27.39 -23.97 37.80
N MET A 35 -28.54 -24.30 37.21
CA MET A 35 -28.74 -24.19 35.75
C MET A 35 -28.75 -22.74 35.28
N ILE A 36 -29.40 -21.83 36.01
CA ILE A 36 -29.41 -20.39 35.71
C ILE A 36 -28.00 -19.82 35.80
N TRP A 37 -27.25 -20.21 36.83
CA TRP A 37 -25.85 -19.79 37.00
C TRP A 37 -24.98 -20.23 35.82
N ASN A 38 -25.07 -21.50 35.44
CA ASN A 38 -24.32 -22.02 34.29
C ASN A 38 -24.73 -21.32 32.98
N GLY A 39 -26.04 -21.13 32.77
CA GLY A 39 -26.55 -20.40 31.60
C GLY A 39 -26.04 -18.96 31.53
N ALA A 40 -26.00 -18.26 32.67
CA ALA A 40 -25.47 -16.90 32.75
C ALA A 40 -23.96 -16.83 32.48
N GLN A 41 -23.18 -17.80 32.96
CA GLN A 41 -21.74 -17.88 32.67
C GLN A 41 -21.47 -18.10 31.18
N VAL A 42 -22.18 -19.04 30.54
CA VAL A 42 -22.03 -19.32 29.10
C VAL A 42 -22.46 -18.13 28.24
N LEU A 43 -23.54 -17.44 28.62
CA LEU A 43 -23.99 -16.25 27.90
C LEU A 43 -23.02 -15.08 28.08
N GLY A 44 -22.41 -14.95 29.26
CA GLY A 44 -21.35 -13.98 29.54
C GLY A 44 -20.11 -14.21 28.69
N SER A 45 -19.60 -15.45 28.62
CA SER A 45 -18.44 -15.76 27.79
C SER A 45 -18.71 -15.53 26.29
N ALA A 46 -19.88 -15.93 25.80
CA ALA A 46 -20.26 -15.69 24.39
C ALA A 46 -20.37 -14.20 24.05
N TRP A 47 -20.81 -13.36 25.01
CA TRP A 47 -20.86 -11.90 24.81
C TRP A 47 -19.46 -11.29 24.77
N GLU A 48 -18.55 -11.79 25.59
CA GLU A 48 -17.14 -11.40 25.60
C GLU A 48 -16.46 -11.77 24.28
N ASP A 49 -16.68 -12.99 23.78
CA ASP A 49 -16.19 -13.44 22.47
C ASP A 49 -16.71 -12.54 21.33
N VAL A 50 -18.01 -12.20 21.33
CA VAL A 50 -18.60 -11.29 20.32
C VAL A 50 -18.00 -9.89 20.41
N ARG A 51 -17.70 -9.41 21.62
CA ARG A 51 -17.07 -8.10 21.81
C ARG A 51 -15.64 -8.11 21.26
N GLN A 52 -14.88 -9.17 21.52
CA GLN A 52 -13.53 -9.37 21.00
C GLN A 52 -13.51 -9.43 19.46
N VAL A 53 -14.47 -10.13 18.85
CA VAL A 53 -14.63 -10.17 17.38
C VAL A 53 -14.95 -8.78 16.83
N ARG A 54 -15.87 -8.03 17.45
CA ARG A 54 -16.19 -6.65 17.01
C ARG A 54 -15.01 -5.70 17.11
N GLU A 55 -14.16 -5.85 18.13
CA GLU A 55 -12.93 -5.05 18.24
C GLU A 55 -11.91 -5.44 17.17
N SER A 56 -11.80 -6.73 16.85
CA SER A 56 -10.96 -7.23 15.76
C SER A 56 -11.42 -6.74 14.38
N ASP A 57 -12.73 -6.71 14.12
CA ASP A 57 -13.31 -6.21 12.86
C ASP A 57 -13.02 -4.73 12.64
N LYS A 58 -13.10 -3.90 13.70
CA LYS A 58 -12.78 -2.47 13.61
C LYS A 58 -11.32 -2.23 13.20
N ILE A 59 -10.41 -3.02 13.77
CA ILE A 59 -8.98 -2.91 13.47
C ILE A 59 -8.68 -3.41 12.06
N LEU A 60 -9.31 -4.51 11.63
CA LEU A 60 -9.19 -5.01 10.25
C LEU A 60 -9.69 -3.97 9.23
N ALA A 61 -10.84 -3.35 9.48
CA ALA A 61 -11.37 -2.30 8.62
C ALA A 61 -10.44 -1.07 8.52
N LEU A 62 -9.78 -0.71 9.62
CA LEU A 62 -8.77 0.36 9.63
C LEU A 62 -7.55 -0.02 8.81
N LEU A 63 -7.02 -1.24 9.00
CA LEU A 63 -5.88 -1.75 8.21
C LEU A 63 -6.22 -1.83 6.72
N GLU A 64 -7.41 -2.29 6.36
CA GLU A 64 -7.87 -2.35 4.96
C GLU A 64 -7.94 -0.95 4.34
N SER A 65 -8.51 0.02 5.06
CA SER A 65 -8.59 1.42 4.65
C SER A 65 -7.20 2.05 4.46
N GLU A 66 -6.31 1.90 5.43
CA GLU A 66 -4.95 2.47 5.38
C GLU A 66 -4.11 1.81 4.29
N THR A 67 -4.22 0.50 4.10
CA THR A 67 -3.54 -0.23 3.03
C THR A 67 -4.07 0.19 1.65
N GLY A 68 -5.39 0.37 1.51
CA GLY A 68 -6.01 0.87 0.28
C GLY A 68 -5.57 2.30 -0.05
N ARG A 69 -5.46 3.17 0.96
CA ARG A 69 -4.93 4.53 0.79
C ARG A 69 -3.45 4.52 0.42
N LEU A 70 -2.66 3.65 1.04
CA LEU A 70 -1.24 3.47 0.72
C LEU A 70 -1.06 3.05 -0.74
N GLN A 71 -1.84 2.06 -1.20
CA GLN A 71 -1.84 1.61 -2.60
C GLN A 71 -2.18 2.75 -3.57
N ASN A 72 -3.17 3.57 -3.24
CA ASN A 72 -3.55 4.71 -4.08
C ASN A 72 -2.44 5.77 -4.14
N LEU A 73 -1.84 6.13 -3.01
CA LEU A 73 -0.72 7.08 -2.97
C LEU A 73 0.48 6.58 -3.77
N ILE A 74 0.81 5.29 -3.66
CA ILE A 74 1.85 4.65 -4.46
C ILE A 74 1.52 4.76 -5.95
N HIS A 75 0.30 4.41 -6.34
CA HIS A 75 -0.13 4.47 -7.73
C HIS A 75 -0.04 5.90 -8.29
N ARG A 76 -0.47 6.90 -7.51
CA ARG A 76 -0.33 8.31 -7.87
C ARG A 76 1.12 8.74 -7.99
N TYR A 77 1.99 8.31 -7.06
CA TYR A 77 3.41 8.65 -7.11
C TYR A 77 4.11 8.07 -8.36
N ILE A 78 3.79 6.83 -8.73
CA ILE A 78 4.36 6.20 -9.94
C ILE A 78 4.02 7.02 -11.19
N ASN A 79 2.78 7.49 -11.28
CA ASN A 79 2.34 8.29 -12.43
C ASN A 79 2.82 9.75 -12.35
N GLN A 80 2.94 10.30 -11.15
CA GLN A 80 3.31 11.69 -10.91
C GLN A 80 4.13 11.82 -9.60
N PRO A 81 5.46 11.71 -9.67
CA PRO A 81 6.31 11.76 -8.49
C PRO A 81 6.25 13.13 -7.82
N SER A 82 6.03 13.16 -6.51
CA SER A 82 6.13 14.38 -5.71
C SER A 82 6.71 14.12 -4.32
N ALA A 83 7.44 15.08 -3.78
CA ALA A 83 8.02 14.97 -2.43
C ALA A 83 6.94 14.88 -1.35
N GLU A 84 5.82 15.57 -1.55
CA GLU A 84 4.67 15.56 -0.64
C GLU A 84 3.97 14.20 -0.60
N LEU A 85 3.70 13.59 -1.77
CA LEU A 85 3.12 12.25 -1.84
C LEU A 85 4.03 11.22 -1.17
N PHE A 86 5.35 11.37 -1.32
CA PHE A 86 6.31 10.48 -0.67
C PHE A 86 6.29 10.60 0.86
N ALA A 87 6.27 11.82 1.40
CA ALA A 87 6.16 12.04 2.84
C ALA A 87 4.86 11.42 3.38
N GLU A 88 3.76 11.53 2.63
CA GLU A 88 2.47 10.94 2.99
C GLU A 88 2.52 9.39 2.97
N ILE A 89 3.18 8.79 1.98
CA ILE A 89 3.43 7.33 1.92
C ILE A 89 4.22 6.86 3.15
N LEU A 90 5.25 7.60 3.55
CA LEU A 90 6.07 7.25 4.72
C LEU A 90 5.29 7.36 6.03
N LEU A 91 4.46 8.40 6.19
CA LEU A 91 3.62 8.57 7.38
C LEU A 91 2.56 7.46 7.48
N LEU A 92 1.93 7.12 6.36
CA LEU A 92 0.90 6.09 6.32
C LEU A 92 1.50 4.69 6.56
N ARG A 93 2.73 4.44 6.10
CA ARG A 93 3.50 3.24 6.45
C ARG A 93 3.68 3.13 7.96
N GLU A 94 4.13 4.20 8.61
CA GLU A 94 4.38 4.17 10.06
C GLU A 94 3.09 3.86 10.83
N ALA A 95 1.95 4.40 10.39
CA ALA A 95 0.65 4.09 10.97
C ALA A 95 0.25 2.60 10.79
N VAL A 96 0.43 2.06 9.57
CA VAL A 96 0.11 0.65 9.26
C VAL A 96 1.01 -0.30 10.06
N LEU A 97 2.33 -0.07 10.05
CA LEU A 97 3.28 -0.89 10.79
C LEU A 97 3.04 -0.79 12.30
N GLY A 98 2.81 0.41 12.84
CA GLY A 98 2.48 0.59 14.25
C GLY A 98 1.24 -0.19 14.68
N THR A 99 0.20 -0.19 13.84
CA THR A 99 -1.04 -0.96 14.08
C THR A 99 -0.79 -2.46 14.02
N LEU A 100 -0.02 -2.93 13.04
CA LEU A 100 0.31 -4.35 12.89
C LEU A 100 1.17 -4.86 14.05
N THR A 101 2.20 -4.14 14.45
CA THR A 101 3.09 -4.48 15.57
C THR A 101 2.32 -4.54 16.90
N THR A 102 1.40 -3.58 17.12
CA THR A 102 0.51 -3.59 18.28
C THR A 102 -0.42 -4.81 18.28
N ARG A 103 -0.86 -5.28 17.11
CA ARG A 103 -1.70 -6.47 17.01
C ARG A 103 -0.92 -7.76 17.23
N ALA A 104 0.28 -7.88 16.66
CA ALA A 104 1.15 -9.03 16.86
C ALA A 104 1.52 -9.25 18.34
N SER A 105 1.63 -8.18 19.13
CA SER A 105 1.89 -8.28 20.57
C SER A 105 0.66 -8.69 21.39
N THR A 106 -0.55 -8.48 20.86
CA THR A 106 -1.81 -8.75 21.57
C THR A 106 -2.47 -10.07 21.14
N ASP A 107 -2.19 -10.55 19.93
CA ASP A 107 -2.70 -11.81 19.38
C ASP A 107 -1.56 -12.68 18.81
N PRO A 108 -1.09 -13.69 19.58
CA PRO A 108 -0.02 -14.59 19.16
C PRO A 108 -0.32 -15.37 17.88
N MET A 109 -1.61 -15.63 17.56
CA MET A 109 -1.99 -16.37 16.35
C MET A 109 -1.79 -15.55 15.08
N LEU A 110 -1.81 -14.22 15.19
CA LEU A 110 -1.63 -13.31 14.05
C LEU A 110 -0.18 -12.84 13.87
N SER A 111 0.70 -13.14 14.84
CA SER A 111 2.11 -12.72 14.85
C SER A 111 2.88 -13.12 13.58
N GLY A 112 2.69 -14.35 13.07
CA GLY A 112 3.34 -14.83 11.85
C GLY A 112 2.91 -14.07 10.59
N SER A 113 1.60 -13.88 10.41
CA SER A 113 1.04 -13.15 9.27
C SER A 113 1.43 -11.66 9.28
N VAL A 114 1.53 -11.07 10.47
CA VAL A 114 2.02 -9.70 10.66
C VAL A 114 3.50 -9.58 10.25
N ALA A 115 4.35 -10.50 10.69
CA ALA A 115 5.77 -10.48 10.37
C ALA A 115 6.04 -10.63 8.86
N ASP A 116 5.21 -11.41 8.15
CA ASP A 116 5.29 -11.52 6.70
C ASP A 116 4.85 -10.23 6.00
N LEU A 117 3.78 -9.59 6.47
CA LEU A 117 3.28 -8.33 5.92
C LEU A 117 4.26 -7.17 6.13
N GLU A 118 4.88 -7.08 7.31
CA GLU A 118 5.95 -6.13 7.61
C GLU A 118 7.12 -6.31 6.64
N ARG A 119 7.61 -7.54 6.47
CA ARG A 119 8.71 -7.87 5.56
C ARG A 119 8.41 -7.50 4.11
N VAL A 120 7.19 -7.77 3.64
CA VAL A 120 6.75 -7.40 2.29
C VAL A 120 6.69 -5.88 2.14
N THR A 121 6.16 -5.18 3.14
CA THR A 121 6.07 -3.70 3.15
C THR A 121 7.46 -3.06 3.12
N GLU A 122 8.40 -3.55 3.92
CA GLU A 122 9.78 -3.07 3.92
C GLU A 122 10.48 -3.30 2.58
N ARG A 123 10.37 -4.52 2.02
CA ARG A 123 10.99 -4.87 0.74
C ARG A 123 10.44 -4.00 -0.40
N PHE A 124 9.12 -3.80 -0.41
CA PHE A 124 8.46 -2.95 -1.39
C PHE A 124 9.00 -1.50 -1.33
N LEU A 125 9.10 -0.93 -0.13
CA LEU A 125 9.56 0.45 0.06
C LEU A 125 11.05 0.63 -0.25
N ASN A 126 11.89 -0.36 0.08
CA ASN A 126 13.30 -0.34 -0.31
C ASN A 126 13.44 -0.32 -1.84
N GLY A 127 12.72 -1.20 -2.54
CA GLY A 127 12.71 -1.20 -4.01
C GLY A 127 12.17 0.11 -4.61
N PHE A 128 11.18 0.73 -3.97
CA PHE A 128 10.68 2.04 -4.35
C PHE A 128 11.73 3.15 -4.14
N GLY A 129 12.48 3.11 -3.04
CA GLY A 129 13.59 4.03 -2.79
C GLY A 129 14.70 3.93 -3.84
N GLU A 130 15.04 2.72 -4.27
CA GLU A 130 15.98 2.45 -5.36
C GLU A 130 15.48 3.01 -6.71
N LEU A 131 14.22 2.75 -7.06
CA LEU A 131 13.60 3.29 -8.29
C LEU A 131 13.62 4.82 -8.32
N ARG A 132 13.35 5.48 -7.18
CA ARG A 132 13.47 6.94 -7.04
C ARG A 132 14.91 7.41 -7.24
N GLY A 133 15.88 6.72 -6.65
CA GLY A 133 17.31 7.05 -6.83
C GLY A 133 17.72 6.97 -8.30
N LEU A 134 17.25 5.95 -9.00
CA LEU A 134 17.46 5.80 -10.44
C LEU A 134 16.76 6.92 -11.23
N GLN A 135 15.50 7.22 -10.94
CA GLN A 135 14.76 8.29 -11.60
C GLN A 135 15.44 9.65 -11.42
N GLY A 136 15.90 9.98 -10.20
CA GLY A 136 16.64 11.21 -9.93
C GLY A 136 17.94 11.29 -10.73
N THR A 137 18.65 10.16 -10.87
CA THR A 137 19.83 10.05 -11.73
C THR A 137 19.46 10.30 -13.19
N ILE A 138 18.39 9.68 -13.70
CA ILE A 138 17.94 9.85 -15.09
C ILE A 138 17.57 11.30 -15.36
N SER A 139 16.76 11.94 -14.51
CA SER A 139 16.37 13.35 -14.69
C SER A 139 17.59 14.28 -14.68
N LYS A 140 18.52 14.08 -13.73
CA LYS A 140 19.76 14.89 -13.67
C LYS A 140 20.63 14.69 -14.91
N THR A 141 20.83 13.44 -15.33
CA THR A 141 21.59 13.11 -16.53
C THR A 141 20.93 13.72 -17.77
N TYR A 142 19.60 13.63 -17.89
CA TYR A 142 18.87 14.23 -19.00
C TYR A 142 19.04 15.76 -19.04
N GLU A 143 18.90 16.42 -17.89
CA GLU A 143 19.07 17.88 -17.82
C GLU A 143 20.50 18.31 -18.19
N GLN A 144 21.50 17.62 -17.64
CA GLN A 144 22.90 17.98 -17.81
C GLN A 144 23.49 17.57 -19.16
N GLN A 145 23.08 16.42 -19.70
CA GLN A 145 23.69 15.83 -20.90
C GLN A 145 22.83 16.00 -22.15
N VAL A 146 21.56 16.36 -22.02
CA VAL A 146 20.67 16.57 -23.16
C VAL A 146 20.18 18.01 -23.22
N LEU A 147 19.50 18.51 -22.19
CA LEU A 147 18.87 19.85 -22.24
C LEU A 147 19.87 21.01 -22.23
N ALA A 148 20.88 20.98 -21.35
CA ALA A 148 21.88 22.04 -21.30
C ALA A 148 22.70 22.12 -22.62
N PRO A 149 23.29 21.02 -23.13
CA PRO A 149 24.00 21.04 -24.41
C PRO A 149 23.09 21.44 -25.58
N ALA A 150 21.82 21.08 -25.54
CA ALA A 150 20.85 21.50 -26.54
C ALA A 150 20.64 23.02 -26.57
N ARG A 151 20.53 23.65 -25.40
CA ARG A 151 20.42 25.12 -25.33
C ARG A 151 21.67 25.79 -25.86
N ASP A 152 22.84 25.27 -25.51
CA ASP A 152 24.13 25.79 -25.98
C ASP A 152 24.25 25.67 -27.50
N LEU A 153 23.92 24.50 -28.07
CA LEU A 153 23.91 24.28 -29.52
C LEU A 153 22.92 25.21 -30.25
N ALA A 154 21.71 25.40 -29.73
CA ALA A 154 20.75 26.34 -30.29
C ALA A 154 21.27 27.79 -30.29
N GLY A 155 22.00 28.18 -29.24
CA GLY A 155 22.71 29.46 -29.16
C GLY A 155 23.80 29.58 -30.23
N LEU A 156 24.63 28.54 -30.40
CA LEU A 156 25.68 28.50 -31.41
C LEU A 156 25.13 28.61 -32.84
N TYR A 157 24.03 27.89 -33.17
CA TYR A 157 23.35 28.04 -34.46
C TYR A 157 22.90 29.49 -34.70
N SER A 158 22.33 30.12 -33.69
CA SER A 158 21.86 31.51 -33.79
C SER A 158 23.01 32.51 -34.00
N ILE A 159 24.16 32.28 -33.35
CA ILE A 159 25.37 33.10 -33.52
C ILE A 159 25.94 32.95 -34.93
N ILE A 160 26.07 31.71 -35.44
CA ILE A 160 26.54 31.46 -36.81
C ILE A 160 25.58 32.10 -37.82
N GLU A 161 24.27 31.96 -37.62
CA GLU A 161 23.26 32.59 -38.48
C GLU A 161 23.37 34.13 -38.50
N GLY A 162 23.63 34.75 -37.34
CA GLY A 162 23.77 36.21 -37.22
C GLY A 162 25.11 36.77 -37.70
N ALA A 163 26.20 36.00 -37.59
CA ALA A 163 27.55 36.45 -37.91
C ALA A 163 27.91 36.35 -39.41
N THR A 164 27.20 35.53 -40.19
CA THR A 164 27.56 35.27 -41.59
C THR A 164 26.57 35.94 -42.57
N ALA A 165 27.01 37.03 -43.21
CA ALA A 165 26.19 37.82 -44.14
C ALA A 165 25.94 37.17 -45.52
N HIS A 166 26.69 36.12 -45.88
CA HIS A 166 26.60 35.47 -47.21
C HIS A 166 26.14 34.02 -47.05
N ARG A 167 24.91 33.73 -47.51
CA ARG A 167 24.27 32.40 -47.43
C ARG A 167 24.76 31.39 -48.47
N ASP A 168 25.77 31.75 -49.26
CA ASP A 168 26.20 30.98 -50.43
C ASP A 168 27.34 29.99 -50.13
N ALA A 169 27.84 29.98 -48.89
CA ALA A 169 28.92 29.08 -48.47
C ALA A 169 28.44 27.62 -48.31
N PRO A 170 29.23 26.59 -48.71
CA PRO A 170 28.85 25.18 -48.62
C PRO A 170 28.47 24.69 -47.21
N ILE A 171 28.93 25.39 -46.17
CA ILE A 171 28.63 25.10 -44.77
C ILE A 171 27.14 25.16 -44.45
N TRP A 172 26.35 25.94 -45.20
CA TRP A 172 24.93 26.17 -44.89
C TRP A 172 24.05 24.95 -45.09
N ALA A 173 24.36 24.10 -46.09
CA ALA A 173 23.62 22.85 -46.31
C ALA A 173 23.85 21.86 -45.16
N SER A 174 25.11 21.71 -44.70
CA SER A 174 25.46 20.88 -43.56
C SER A 174 24.89 21.42 -42.25
N LEU A 175 24.93 22.74 -42.06
CA LEU A 175 24.37 23.41 -40.87
C LEU A 175 22.85 23.25 -40.78
N GLY A 176 22.14 23.41 -41.91
CA GLY A 176 20.68 23.19 -41.97
C GLY A 176 20.29 21.75 -41.62
N LYS A 177 21.02 20.76 -42.18
CA LYS A 177 20.81 19.34 -41.87
C LYS A 177 21.08 19.02 -40.40
N SER A 178 22.11 19.63 -39.83
CA SER A 178 22.44 19.49 -38.40
C SER A 178 21.33 20.04 -37.50
N ARG A 179 20.78 21.21 -37.86
CA ARG A 179 19.67 21.86 -37.13
C ARG A 179 18.37 21.04 -37.17
N GLU A 180 18.04 20.46 -38.32
CA GLU A 180 16.87 19.59 -38.46
C GLU A 180 17.01 18.32 -37.64
N ALA A 181 18.16 17.64 -37.72
CA ALA A 181 18.46 16.46 -36.91
C ALA A 181 18.42 16.80 -35.41
N PHE A 182 18.98 17.94 -35.01
CA PHE A 182 18.93 18.42 -33.63
C PHE A 182 17.51 18.67 -33.12
N THR A 183 16.64 19.27 -33.94
CA THR A 183 15.24 19.49 -33.58
C THR A 183 14.49 18.16 -33.45
N ALA A 184 14.70 17.22 -34.36
CA ALA A 184 14.10 15.89 -34.32
C ALA A 184 14.59 15.09 -33.09
N MET A 185 15.88 15.19 -32.76
CA MET A 185 16.47 14.60 -31.55
C MET A 185 15.75 15.09 -30.29
N LEU A 186 15.55 16.41 -30.16
CA LEU A 186 14.89 17.00 -29.00
C LEU A 186 13.42 16.56 -28.85
N VAL A 187 12.69 16.50 -29.97
CA VAL A 187 11.30 16.02 -29.96
C VAL A 187 11.24 14.55 -29.52
N ALA A 188 12.10 13.70 -30.09
CA ALA A 188 12.16 12.28 -29.74
C ALA A 188 12.61 12.06 -28.28
N ALA A 189 13.57 12.84 -27.80
CA ALA A 189 14.06 12.79 -26.42
C ALA A 189 12.97 13.21 -25.41
N ASN A 190 12.22 14.27 -25.71
CA ASN A 190 11.08 14.68 -24.89
C ASN A 190 9.95 13.64 -24.93
N ALA A 191 9.66 13.04 -26.09
CA ALA A 191 8.67 11.97 -26.20
C ALA A 191 9.07 10.74 -25.39
N TYR A 192 10.35 10.35 -25.42
CA TYR A 192 10.88 9.28 -24.57
C TYR A 192 10.76 9.65 -23.08
N TYR A 193 11.09 10.86 -22.68
CA TYR A 193 10.97 11.29 -21.28
C TYR A 193 9.52 11.28 -20.78
N LEU A 194 8.55 11.65 -21.63
CA LEU A 194 7.13 11.72 -21.27
C LEU A 194 6.41 10.37 -21.35
N SER A 195 6.85 9.45 -22.21
CA SER A 195 6.14 8.18 -22.49
C SER A 195 6.95 6.91 -22.24
N LEU A 196 8.24 7.02 -21.94
CA LEU A 196 9.21 5.92 -21.82
C LEU A 196 9.24 4.98 -23.04
N ALA A 197 8.78 5.45 -24.21
CA ALA A 197 8.73 4.65 -25.43
C ALA A 197 10.13 4.43 -26.02
N THR A 198 10.62 3.19 -25.97
CA THR A 198 11.95 2.80 -26.48
C THR A 198 12.19 3.15 -27.94
N ALA A 199 11.15 3.18 -28.78
CA ALA A 199 11.25 3.65 -30.16
C ALA A 199 11.73 5.11 -30.28
N SER A 200 11.29 5.97 -29.37
CA SER A 200 11.68 7.39 -29.32
C SER A 200 13.12 7.57 -28.82
N ALA A 201 13.62 6.67 -27.96
CA ALA A 201 15.03 6.66 -27.57
C ALA A 201 15.95 6.35 -28.76
N GLU A 202 15.58 5.39 -29.61
CA GLU A 202 16.36 5.05 -30.80
C GLU A 202 16.26 6.09 -31.92
N GLU A 203 15.17 6.82 -31.98
CA GLU A 203 15.05 7.99 -32.85
C GLU A 203 15.91 9.15 -32.38
N ALA A 204 15.98 9.41 -31.07
CA ALA A 204 16.90 10.40 -30.50
C ALA A 204 18.36 10.05 -30.85
N ARG A 205 18.77 8.79 -30.63
CA ARG A 205 20.13 8.30 -30.91
C ARG A 205 20.54 8.48 -32.38
N ARG A 206 19.68 8.08 -33.33
CA ARG A 206 19.93 8.24 -34.78
C ARG A 206 20.11 9.70 -35.20
N ASN A 207 19.36 10.60 -34.58
CA ASN A 207 19.49 12.02 -34.85
C ASN A 207 20.78 12.59 -34.27
N THR A 208 21.24 12.13 -33.10
CA THR A 208 22.56 12.49 -32.55
C THR A 208 23.70 12.10 -33.50
N GLU A 209 23.68 10.87 -34.04
CA GLU A 209 24.67 10.42 -35.03
C GLU A 209 24.64 11.26 -36.33
N THR A 210 23.47 11.78 -36.70
CA THR A 210 23.33 12.64 -37.87
C THR A 210 23.94 14.02 -37.64
N ILE A 211 23.80 14.58 -36.43
CA ILE A 211 24.46 15.84 -36.03
C ILE A 211 25.98 15.66 -36.05
N GLU A 212 26.50 14.58 -35.49
CA GLU A 212 27.95 14.31 -35.48
C GLU A 212 28.54 14.26 -36.90
N LYS A 213 27.86 13.61 -37.84
CA LYS A 213 28.26 13.51 -39.26
C LYS A 213 28.20 14.84 -40.04
N THR A 214 27.63 15.89 -39.47
CA THR A 214 27.56 17.21 -40.11
C THR A 214 28.71 18.14 -39.70
N ILE A 215 29.53 17.73 -38.74
CA ILE A 215 30.75 18.45 -38.36
C ILE A 215 31.77 18.30 -39.50
N PRO A 216 32.23 19.40 -40.11
CA PRO A 216 33.27 19.32 -41.14
C PRO A 216 34.60 18.84 -40.53
N GLU A 217 35.27 17.88 -41.19
CA GLU A 217 36.65 17.45 -40.84
C GLU A 217 37.70 18.52 -41.14
#